data_AF-A0A1B2Z463-F1
#
_entry.id   AF-A0A1B2Z463-F1
#
_cell.length_a   1.000
_cell.length_b   1.000
_cell.length_c   1.000
_cell.angle_alpha   90.00
_cell.angle_beta   90.00
_cell.angle_gamma   90.00
#
_symmetry.space_group_name_H-M   'P 1'
#
loop_
_entity.id
_entity.type
_entity.pdbx_description
1 polymer ?
#
loop_
_entity_poly.entity_id
_entity_poly.type
_entity_poly.pdbx_seq_one_letter_code
_entity_poly.pdbx_strand_id
1 'polypeptide(L)' 'MIIQVKSWLRAIPTHVTKWHIQAYFDEFSFRINRSQFKTSIFHKTIKRMVESKPIYQNQIKRILSVQLNYLI' A
#
# COMPACT_ATOMS: atom_id res chain seq x y z
N MET A 1 2.17 11.00 -15.10
CA MET A 1 1.09 10.31 -14.35
C MET A 1 -0.26 10.31 -15.06
N ILE A 2 -0.80 11.44 -15.53
CA ILE A 2 -2.17 11.49 -16.10
C ILE A 2 -2.43 10.52 -17.27
N ILE A 3 -1.44 10.32 -18.15
CA ILE A 3 -1.54 9.38 -19.29
C ILE A 3 -1.61 7.92 -18.79
N GLN A 4 -0.84 7.58 -17.76
CA GLN A 4 -0.83 6.23 -17.18
C GLN A 4 -2.17 5.90 -16.50
N VAL A 5 -2.77 6.87 -15.80
CA VAL A 5 -4.11 6.69 -15.19
C VAL A 5 -5.17 6.48 -16.27
N LYS A 6 -5.14 7.25 -17.36
CA LYS A 6 -6.07 7.09 -18.49
C LYS A 6 -5.93 5.72 -19.16
N SER A 7 -4.71 5.23 -19.36
CA SER A 7 -4.48 3.89 -19.92
C SER A 7 -4.91 2.78 -18.98
N TRP A 8 -4.66 2.93 -17.67
CA TRP A 8 -5.12 1.97 -16.67
C TRP A 8 -6.65 1.89 -16.61
N LEU A 9 -7.35 3.02 -16.59
CA LEU A 9 -8.82 3.05 -16.55
C LEU A 9 -9.47 2.29 -17.73
N ARG A 10 -8.83 2.28 -18.91
CA ARG A 10 -9.32 1.53 -20.08
C ARG A 10 -9.10 0.01 -19.97
N ALA A 11 -8.18 -0.43 -19.11
CA ALA A 11 -7.81 -1.83 -18.96
C ALA A 11 -8.47 -2.49 -17.74
N ILE A 12 -9.14 -1.74 -16.86
CA ILE A 12 -9.88 -2.29 -15.72
C ILE A 12 -11.13 -3.02 -16.23
N PRO A 13 -11.51 -4.16 -15.61
CA PRO A 13 -12.76 -4.83 -15.92
C PRO A 13 -13.99 -3.90 -15.77
N THR A 14 -14.91 -3.96 -16.73
CA THR A 14 -16.11 -3.10 -16.78
C THR A 14 -17.09 -3.37 -15.65
N HIS A 15 -17.05 -4.56 -15.02
CA HIS A 15 -17.95 -4.99 -13.95
C HIS A 15 -17.26 -5.02 -12.58
N VAL A 16 -16.61 -3.93 -12.20
CA VAL A 16 -16.04 -3.75 -10.86
C VAL A 16 -17.08 -3.12 -9.94
N THR A 17 -17.33 -3.74 -8.79
CA THR A 17 -18.15 -3.12 -7.74
C THR A 17 -17.41 -1.91 -7.16
N LYS A 18 -18.17 -0.92 -6.70
CA LYS A 18 -17.63 0.33 -6.12
C LYS A 18 -16.64 0.09 -4.97
N TRP A 19 -16.74 -1.06 -4.29
CA TRP A 19 -15.86 -1.43 -3.19
C TRP A 19 -14.47 -1.91 -3.65
N HIS A 20 -14.38 -2.52 -4.84
CA HIS A 20 -13.11 -3.06 -5.34
C HIS A 20 -12.29 -2.03 -6.14
N ILE A 21 -12.90 -0.96 -6.65
CA ILE A 21 -12.20 0.05 -7.47
C ILE A 21 -11.05 0.72 -6.70
N GLN A 22 -11.22 0.94 -5.40
CA GLN A 22 -10.18 1.53 -4.55
C GLN A 22 -8.97 0.59 -4.43
N ALA A 23 -9.21 -0.70 -4.18
CA ALA A 23 -8.15 -1.69 -4.10
C ALA A 23 -7.36 -1.80 -5.42
N TYR A 24 -8.05 -1.78 -6.56
CA TYR A 24 -7.39 -1.75 -7.88
C TYR A 24 -6.58 -0.47 -8.09
N PHE A 25 -7.08 0.69 -7.65
CA PHE A 25 -6.39 1.96 -7.76
C PHE A 25 -5.13 2.00 -6.88
N ASP A 26 -5.21 1.47 -5.66
CA ASP A 26 -4.09 1.39 -4.73
C ASP A 26 -2.98 0.49 -5.30
N GLU A 27 -3.36 -0.66 -5.88
CA GLU A 27 -2.44 -1.58 -6.53
C GLU A 27 -1.77 -0.96 -7.76
N PHE A 28 -2.53 -0.24 -8.60
CA PHE A 28 -2.00 0.51 -9.73
C PHE A 28 -0.99 1.58 -9.28
N SER A 29 -1.35 2.37 -8.27
CA SER A 29 -0.50 3.42 -7.71
C SER A 29 0.80 2.83 -7.16
N PHE A 30 0.72 1.69 -6.48
CA PHE A 30 1.89 0.96 -6.00
C PHE A 30 2.82 0.53 -7.16
N ARG A 31 2.26 -0.08 -8.22
CA ARG A 31 3.05 -0.52 -9.40
C ARG A 31 3.76 0.65 -10.09
N ILE A 32 3.05 1.77 -10.28
CA ILE A 32 3.63 2.95 -10.91
C ILE A 32 4.74 3.55 -10.05
N ASN A 33 4.53 3.68 -8.75
CA ASN A 33 5.55 4.19 -7.83
C ASN A 33 6.79 3.28 -7.81
N ARG A 34 6.61 1.96 -7.78
CA ARG A 34 7.71 1.00 -7.91
C ARG A 34 8.46 1.19 -9.24
N SER A 35 7.74 1.36 -10.35
CA SER A 35 8.37 1.49 -11.68
C SER A 35 9.12 2.81 -11.87
N GLN A 36 8.62 3.91 -11.31
CA GLN A 36 9.26 5.23 -11.43
C GLN A 36 10.47 5.36 -10.49
N PHE A 37 10.43 4.73 -9.31
CA PHE A 37 11.45 4.90 -8.29
C PHE A 37 12.36 3.67 -8.10
N LYS A 38 12.56 2.84 -9.14
CA LYS A 38 13.33 1.58 -9.06
C LYS A 38 14.71 1.72 -8.40
N THR A 39 15.45 2.77 -8.73
CA THR A 39 16.81 3.00 -8.22
C THR A 39 16.83 3.60 -6.81
N SER A 40 15.81 4.38 -6.45
CA SER A 40 15.78 5.11 -5.17
C SER A 40 14.95 4.42 -4.09
N ILE A 41 14.13 3.43 -4.44
CA ILE A 41 13.22 2.79 -3.47
C ILE A 41 13.97 2.02 -2.38
N PHE A 42 15.05 1.34 -2.75
CA PHE A 42 15.90 0.65 -1.77
C PHE A 42 16.57 1.67 -0.84
N HIS A 43 17.22 2.69 -1.40
CA HIS A 43 17.84 3.76 -0.62
C HIS A 43 16.86 4.48 0.31
N LYS A 44 15.67 4.85 -0.18
CA LYS A 44 14.62 5.47 0.63
C LYS A 44 14.11 4.55 1.74
N THR A 45 14.06 3.23 1.50
CA THR A 45 13.67 2.25 2.52
C THR A 45 14.71 2.18 3.63
N ILE A 46 16.00 2.02 3.28
CA ILE A 46 17.09 2.04 4.26
C ILE A 46 17.08 3.35 5.06
N LYS A 47 17.00 4.49 4.37
CA LYS A 47 16.93 5.82 4.99
C LYS A 47 15.79 5.90 6.01
N ARG A 48 14.58 5.47 5.62
CA ARG A 48 13.41 5.45 6.52
C ARG A 48 13.59 4.52 7.72
N MET A 49 14.19 3.35 7.54
CA MET A 49 14.46 2.44 8.67
C MET A 49 15.44 3.05 9.66
N VAL A 50 16.50 3.69 9.16
CA VAL A 50 17.51 4.36 10.00
C VAL A 50 16.93 5.58 10.72
N GLU A 51 16.10 6.37 10.05
CA GLU A 51 15.45 7.54 10.64
C GLU A 51 14.30 7.19 11.61
N SER A 52 13.70 6.00 11.47
CA SER A 52 12.60 5.58 12.32
C SER A 52 13.08 5.16 13.72
N LYS A 53 12.29 5.51 14.75
CA LYS A 53 12.54 5.04 16.11
C LYS A 53 12.34 3.51 16.17
N PRO A 54 13.16 2.78 16.94
CA PRO A 54 13.00 1.34 17.09
C PRO A 54 11.60 1.03 17.66
N ILE A 55 10.94 0.05 17.04
CA ILE A 55 9.66 -0.48 17.51
C ILE A 55 9.98 -1.72 18.33
N TYR A 56 9.59 -1.71 19.61
CA TYR A 56 9.78 -2.85 20.50
C TYR A 56 8.63 -3.85 20.34
N GLN A 57 8.88 -5.12 20.64
CA GLN A 57 7.89 -6.21 20.54
C GLN A 57 6.57 -5.86 21.24
N ASN A 58 6.63 -5.19 22.40
CA ASN A 58 5.46 -4.79 23.20
C ASN A 58 4.58 -3.73 22.51
N GLN A 59 5.12 -3.01 21.51
CA GLN A 59 4.41 -2.00 20.72
C GLN A 59 3.80 -2.58 19.44
N ILE A 60 4.17 -3.81 19.07
CA ILE A 60 3.62 -4.49 17.90
C ILE A 60 2.20 -4.94 18.26
N LYS A 61 1.19 -4.15 17.86
CA LYS A 61 -0.21 -4.55 17.97
C LYS A 61 -0.46 -5.76 17.07
N ARG A 62 -0.65 -6.94 17.68
CA ARG A 62 -1.10 -8.13 16.98
C ARG A 62 -2.57 -7.91 16.60
N ILE A 63 -2.90 -7.93 15.31
CA ILE A 63 -4.29 -7.72 14.82
C ILE A 63 -5.28 -8.68 15.54
N LEU A 64 -4.82 -9.88 15.91
CA LEU A 64 -5.58 -10.86 16.69
C LEU A 64 -6.04 -10.38 18.08
N SER A 65 -5.34 -9.45 18.75
CA SER A 65 -5.76 -8.98 20.08
C SER A 65 -6.87 -7.95 20.03
N VAL A 66 -7.07 -7.28 18.89
CA VAL A 66 -8.17 -6.33 18.71
C VAL A 66 -9.51 -7.08 18.62
N GLN A 67 -9.55 -8.27 18.00
CA GLN A 67 -10.78 -9.06 17.88
C GLN A 67 -11.27 -9.67 19.20
N LEU A 68 -10.39 -9.92 20.18
CA LEU A 68 -10.79 -10.49 21.46
C LEU A 68 -11.56 -9.50 22.34
N ASN A 69 -11.28 -8.20 22.20
CA ASN A 69 -11.92 -7.13 22.99
C ASN A 69 -13.32 -6.73 22.49
N TYR A 70 -13.77 -7.27 21.36
CA TYR A 70 -15.16 -7.12 20.87
C TYR A 70 -16.02 -8.35 21.18
N LEU A 71 -15.45 -9.38 21.81
CA LEU A 71 -16.10 -10.67 22.11
C LEU A 71 -16.19 -10.94 23.62
N ILE A 72 -15.80 -9.98 24.46
CA ILE A 72 -16.02 -9.93 25.92
C ILE A 72 -16.79 -8.65 26.21
#